data_AF-A0A1V1P4H2-F1
#
_entry.id   AF-A0A1V1P4H2-F1
#
_cell.length_a   1.000
_cell.length_b   1.000
_cell.length_c   1.000
_cell.angle_alpha   90.00
_cell.angle_beta   90.00
_cell.angle_gamma   90.00
#
_symmetry.space_group_name_H-M   'P 1'
#
loop_
_entity.id
_entity.type
_entity.pdbx_description
1 polymer ?
#
loop_
_entity_poly.entity_id
_entity_poly.type
_entity_poly.pdbx_seq_one_letter_code
_entity_poly.pdbx_strand_id
1 'polypeptide(L)'
;MIKSGNEISFKESIVVGQESLDITAKKITLIAPITIKDGGLLALENTDLLSISENALLTLEGAFYQRSTGPVNLSTNIITTGDDINIKGPLTLTKDVTFDTGIDAEGDIILSGSVTSDHLIAMNSGTGDIQFDQELSARGLEIQSANTVTVNGETTMDDAGINASAKTIEINNHVTTMNSGSMQLNIDDGDGGLNFSPGTTITVDGAFKQTGNANVNLGASIQTHDQSISFDGNITLSANSLLTTGDNSGDILFEGEIDGTKDAINRLSLNASTGNIMMNGNLGRNELFDLTIMSGQNVSIEAPSRLHTYVQESGTGLTHIKDTLYLGANGFSFKGKDLSFEKDISCNTNIPGIGMQITHSRQLIIKPNTTISLTGEFTQAGDGSFALGGNIQTVSAPITINGPITLIDNASIQSMESGNIDIQQTVDSSATGSYQLNLSAGSGELTFGAPIGSHSALKGLSVEDAAVIHLDVPVITAQNGIQLKSEQIESSDTGLQTRHYYDHRRYLISGRLADKWW
;
A
#
# COMPACT_ATOMS: atom_id res chain seq x y z
N MET A 1 13.86 -46.36 38.12
CA MET A 1 13.21 -45.10 37.71
C MET A 1 13.33 -44.11 38.86
N ILE A 2 14.32 -43.21 38.82
CA ILE A 2 14.42 -42.10 39.79
C ILE A 2 13.45 -41.04 39.29
N LYS A 3 12.32 -40.86 40.00
CA LYS A 3 11.28 -39.90 39.61
C LYS A 3 11.55 -38.49 40.13
N SER A 4 12.37 -38.36 41.18
CA SER A 4 12.75 -37.06 41.72
C SER A 4 14.14 -36.99 42.37
N GLY A 5 14.76 -35.81 42.33
CA GLY A 5 16.07 -35.55 42.93
C GLY A 5 16.48 -34.07 42.91
N ASN A 6 17.60 -33.72 43.56
CA ASN A 6 18.15 -32.36 43.43
C ASN A 6 18.81 -32.16 42.06
N GLU A 7 19.70 -33.07 41.67
CA GLU A 7 20.34 -33.10 40.35
C GLU A 7 20.18 -34.49 39.74
N ILE A 8 19.72 -34.57 38.50
CA ILE A 8 19.61 -35.80 37.73
C ILE A 8 20.40 -35.62 36.44
N SER A 9 21.31 -36.56 36.16
CA SER A 9 22.12 -36.54 34.94
C SER A 9 22.11 -37.90 34.25
N PHE A 10 21.84 -37.89 32.95
CA PHE A 10 21.85 -39.08 32.10
C PHE A 10 23.11 -39.07 31.22
N LYS A 11 24.01 -40.00 31.52
CA LYS A 11 25.33 -40.13 30.88
C LYS A 11 25.42 -41.32 29.93
N GLU A 12 24.41 -42.19 29.94
CA GLU A 12 24.29 -43.36 29.09
C GLU A 12 22.94 -43.34 28.39
N SER A 13 22.86 -44.01 27.24
CA SER A 13 21.65 -44.04 26.42
C SER A 13 20.47 -44.66 27.17
N ILE A 14 19.30 -44.06 27.01
CA ILE A 14 18.05 -44.59 27.55
C ILE A 14 17.12 -44.97 26.41
N VAL A 15 16.50 -46.14 26.53
CA VAL A 15 15.40 -46.56 25.66
C VAL A 15 14.21 -46.89 26.55
N VAL A 16 13.09 -46.21 26.32
CA VAL A 16 11.80 -46.47 26.99
C VAL A 16 10.78 -46.87 25.92
N GLY A 17 10.00 -47.92 26.18
CA GLY A 17 8.87 -48.33 25.33
C GLY A 17 7.62 -47.50 25.62
N GLN A 18 6.44 -48.15 25.70
CA GLN A 18 5.15 -47.53 26.02
C GLN A 18 5.07 -46.73 27.35
N GLU A 19 6.06 -46.84 28.24
CA GLU A 19 6.06 -46.08 29.49
C GLU A 19 6.58 -44.65 29.26
N SER A 20 5.96 -43.66 29.89
CA SER A 20 6.48 -42.28 29.88
C SER A 20 7.71 -42.14 30.77
N LEU A 21 8.70 -41.38 30.31
CA LEU A 21 9.82 -40.92 31.12
C LEU A 21 9.47 -39.57 31.76
N ASP A 22 9.02 -39.58 33.01
CA ASP A 22 8.64 -38.39 33.78
C ASP A 22 9.65 -38.14 34.92
N ILE A 23 10.31 -36.98 34.89
CA ILE A 23 11.44 -36.64 35.75
C ILE A 23 11.25 -35.25 36.37
N THR A 24 11.29 -35.17 37.70
CA THR A 24 11.28 -33.89 38.44
C THR A 24 12.60 -33.66 39.18
N ALA A 25 13.32 -32.59 38.89
CA ALA A 25 14.51 -32.20 39.67
C ALA A 25 14.71 -30.69 39.75
N LYS A 26 15.71 -30.24 40.52
CA LYS A 26 16.16 -28.84 40.37
C LYS A 26 16.92 -28.69 39.06
N LYS A 27 17.96 -29.52 38.89
CA LYS A 27 18.78 -29.55 37.70
C LYS A 27 18.64 -30.89 36.98
N ILE A 28 18.40 -30.83 35.68
CA ILE A 28 18.36 -32.01 34.80
C ILE A 28 19.43 -31.83 33.72
N THR A 29 20.24 -32.85 33.47
CA THR A 29 21.29 -32.81 32.44
C THR A 29 21.26 -34.06 31.57
N LEU A 30 20.93 -33.90 30.30
CA LEU A 30 20.90 -34.96 29.30
C LEU A 30 22.18 -34.87 28.44
N ILE A 31 23.03 -35.89 28.50
CA ILE A 31 24.31 -35.93 27.76
C ILE A 31 24.32 -37.07 26.73
N ALA A 32 23.54 -38.12 26.95
CA ALA A 32 23.45 -39.28 26.07
C ALA A 32 22.07 -39.39 25.42
N PRO A 33 21.95 -40.14 24.30
CA PRO A 33 20.69 -40.27 23.56
C PRO A 33 19.53 -40.78 24.41
N ILE A 34 18.32 -40.28 24.14
CA ILE A 34 17.07 -40.78 24.72
C ILE A 34 16.15 -41.19 23.57
N THR A 35 15.71 -42.44 23.61
CA THR A 35 14.70 -42.98 22.70
C THR A 35 13.44 -43.30 23.48
N ILE A 36 12.33 -42.69 23.10
CA ILE A 36 11.00 -43.06 23.60
C ILE A 36 10.20 -43.64 22.44
N LYS A 37 9.59 -44.80 22.64
CA LYS A 37 8.86 -45.56 21.60
C LYS A 37 7.40 -45.73 21.96
N ASP A 38 6.61 -46.18 20.99
CA ASP A 38 5.25 -46.64 21.17
C ASP A 38 4.32 -45.60 21.84
N GLY A 39 4.51 -44.30 21.56
CA GLY A 39 3.70 -43.20 22.12
C GLY A 39 4.06 -42.75 23.54
N GLY A 40 5.16 -43.24 24.12
CA GLY A 40 5.62 -42.78 25.44
C GLY A 40 5.98 -41.28 25.46
N LEU A 41 5.69 -40.60 26.55
CA LEU A 41 6.02 -39.17 26.74
C LEU A 41 7.40 -38.97 27.36
N LEU A 42 8.16 -37.96 26.92
CA LEU A 42 9.28 -37.41 27.69
C LEU A 42 8.84 -36.13 28.43
N ALA A 43 8.65 -36.23 29.74
CA ALA A 43 8.26 -35.11 30.60
C ALA A 43 9.38 -34.73 31.58
N LEU A 44 9.73 -33.44 31.58
CA LEU A 44 10.82 -32.89 32.38
C LEU A 44 10.31 -31.70 33.21
N GLU A 45 10.58 -31.74 34.51
CA GLU A 45 10.29 -30.65 35.43
C GLU A 45 11.58 -30.21 36.13
N ASN A 46 12.21 -29.14 35.64
CA ASN A 46 13.36 -28.48 36.26
C ASN A 46 12.94 -27.17 36.96
N THR A 47 13.29 -27.01 38.24
CA THR A 47 13.08 -25.72 38.93
C THR A 47 14.27 -24.76 38.80
N ASP A 48 15.44 -25.29 38.44
CA ASP A 48 16.65 -24.55 38.09
C ASP A 48 16.94 -24.83 36.59
N LEU A 49 18.06 -25.44 36.22
CA LEU A 49 18.43 -25.62 34.81
C LEU A 49 18.10 -27.01 34.25
N LEU A 50 17.44 -27.08 33.09
CA LEU A 50 17.48 -28.22 32.18
C LEU A 50 18.56 -27.98 31.12
N SER A 51 19.52 -28.87 31.00
CA SER A 51 20.55 -28.82 29.96
C SER A 51 20.50 -30.07 29.09
N ILE A 52 20.26 -29.88 27.79
CA ILE A 52 20.23 -30.94 26.79
C ILE A 52 21.39 -30.69 25.82
N SER A 53 22.42 -31.52 25.92
CA SER A 53 23.64 -31.36 25.12
C SER A 53 23.45 -31.84 23.68
N GLU A 54 24.40 -31.48 22.81
CA GLU A 54 24.46 -31.93 21.42
C GLU A 54 24.48 -33.47 21.26
N ASN A 55 24.97 -34.20 22.26
CA ASN A 55 25.10 -35.66 22.23
C ASN A 55 23.83 -36.35 22.73
N ALA A 56 22.88 -35.60 23.29
CA ALA A 56 21.62 -36.10 23.79
C ALA A 56 20.56 -36.15 22.68
N LEU A 57 20.84 -36.88 21.60
CA LEU A 57 19.90 -37.07 20.50
C LEU A 57 18.57 -37.61 21.04
N LEU A 58 17.49 -36.86 20.80
CA LEU A 58 16.14 -37.24 21.21
C LEU A 58 15.43 -37.87 20.02
N THR A 59 15.03 -39.13 20.15
CA THR A 59 14.18 -39.83 19.18
C THR A 59 12.89 -40.19 19.88
N LEU A 60 11.83 -39.43 19.61
CA LEU A 60 10.60 -39.49 20.38
C LEU A 60 9.46 -39.91 19.46
N GLU A 61 8.82 -41.05 19.75
CA GLU A 61 7.54 -41.44 19.12
C GLU A 61 6.34 -40.95 19.95
N GLY A 62 6.56 -39.99 20.84
CA GLY A 62 5.57 -39.37 21.71
C GLY A 62 6.00 -37.94 22.09
N ALA A 63 5.14 -37.21 22.80
CA ALA A 63 5.36 -35.79 23.07
C ALA A 63 6.64 -35.48 23.88
N PHE A 64 7.16 -34.26 23.71
CA PHE A 64 8.21 -33.68 24.54
C PHE A 64 7.64 -32.53 25.36
N TYR A 65 7.64 -32.65 26.69
CA TYR A 65 7.17 -31.59 27.58
C TYR A 65 8.21 -31.18 28.61
N GLN A 66 8.65 -29.93 28.56
CA GLN A 66 9.27 -29.24 29.67
C GLN A 66 8.19 -28.40 30.39
N ARG A 67 7.73 -28.87 31.56
CA ARG A 67 6.49 -28.39 32.19
C ARG A 67 6.68 -27.28 33.23
N SER A 68 7.92 -27.00 33.59
CA SER A 68 8.27 -26.04 34.64
C SER A 68 8.71 -24.70 34.06
N THR A 69 8.83 -23.67 34.90
CA THR A 69 9.31 -22.35 34.47
C THR A 69 10.84 -22.19 34.57
N GLY A 70 11.56 -23.26 34.93
CA GLY A 70 13.02 -23.22 35.03
C GLY A 70 13.68 -23.14 33.65
N PRO A 71 14.83 -22.45 33.51
CA PRO A 71 15.51 -22.28 32.24
C PRO A 71 15.92 -23.59 31.55
N VAL A 72 15.94 -23.56 30.22
CA VAL A 72 16.31 -24.67 29.34
C VAL A 72 17.46 -24.24 28.44
N ASN A 73 18.58 -24.96 28.51
CA ASN A 73 19.67 -24.86 27.53
C ASN A 73 19.58 -26.05 26.57
N LEU A 74 19.40 -25.77 25.28
CA LEU A 74 19.21 -26.79 24.25
C LEU A 74 20.31 -26.68 23.18
N SER A 75 20.85 -27.84 22.79
CA SER A 75 21.95 -27.94 21.80
C SER A 75 21.72 -29.05 20.77
N THR A 76 20.51 -29.60 20.71
CA THR A 76 20.11 -30.71 19.84
C THR A 76 18.70 -30.47 19.34
N ASN A 77 18.35 -31.09 18.22
CA ASN A 77 17.00 -31.10 17.68
C ASN A 77 16.03 -31.85 18.60
N ILE A 78 14.76 -31.44 18.58
CA ILE A 78 13.65 -32.18 19.17
C ILE A 78 12.75 -32.60 18.01
N ILE A 79 12.66 -33.91 17.81
CA ILE A 79 11.87 -34.50 16.72
C ILE A 79 10.88 -35.49 17.35
N THR A 80 9.60 -35.28 17.09
CA THR A 80 8.50 -36.18 17.44
C THR A 80 7.85 -36.72 16.16
N THR A 81 6.88 -37.62 16.29
CA THR A 81 6.12 -38.17 15.14
C THR A 81 4.64 -37.89 15.28
N GLY A 82 4.29 -36.61 15.23
CA GLY A 82 2.93 -36.10 15.32
C GLY A 82 2.46 -35.73 16.71
N ASP A 83 3.38 -35.74 17.66
CA ASP A 83 3.11 -35.36 19.04
C ASP A 83 3.71 -33.99 19.36
N ASP A 84 3.12 -33.32 20.33
CA ASP A 84 3.52 -31.97 20.71
C ASP A 84 4.96 -31.84 21.21
N ILE A 85 5.53 -30.66 20.98
CA ILE A 85 6.73 -30.17 21.64
C ILE A 85 6.34 -28.92 22.45
N ASN A 86 6.43 -28.99 23.79
CA ASN A 86 6.14 -27.86 24.67
C ASN A 86 7.35 -27.53 25.56
N ILE A 87 7.78 -26.27 25.53
CA ILE A 87 8.79 -25.72 26.44
C ILE A 87 8.21 -24.50 27.15
N LYS A 88 8.04 -24.62 28.46
CA LYS A 88 7.44 -23.55 29.28
C LYS A 88 8.46 -22.57 29.86
N GLY A 89 9.66 -23.04 30.16
CA GLY A 89 10.74 -22.22 30.72
C GLY A 89 11.42 -21.35 29.66
N PRO A 90 12.19 -20.33 30.08
CA PRO A 90 13.06 -19.58 29.17
C PRO A 90 14.03 -20.51 28.45
N LEU A 91 14.12 -20.38 27.14
CA LEU A 91 14.90 -21.23 26.27
C LEU A 91 16.14 -20.49 25.75
N THR A 92 17.30 -21.06 25.97
CA THR A 92 18.56 -20.64 25.35
C THR A 92 19.06 -21.74 24.43
N LEU A 93 19.25 -21.39 23.16
CA LEU A 93 19.89 -22.29 22.21
C LEU A 93 21.40 -22.04 22.21
N THR A 94 22.18 -23.09 22.10
CA THR A 94 23.65 -23.02 22.00
C THR A 94 24.18 -23.57 20.67
N LYS A 95 23.25 -23.92 19.78
CA LYS A 95 23.43 -24.32 18.38
C LYS A 95 22.15 -24.01 17.61
N ASP A 96 22.23 -24.13 16.29
CA ASP A 96 21.03 -24.21 15.45
C ASP A 96 20.21 -25.44 15.87
N VAL A 97 18.91 -25.26 16.02
CA VAL A 97 17.99 -26.31 16.51
C VAL A 97 16.77 -26.39 15.63
N THR A 98 16.38 -27.62 15.32
CA THR A 98 15.11 -27.95 14.67
C THR A 98 14.12 -28.50 15.70
N PHE A 99 12.89 -27.98 15.67
CA PHE A 99 11.70 -28.54 16.31
C PHE A 99 10.79 -29.11 15.22
N ASP A 100 10.56 -30.41 15.21
CA ASP A 100 9.81 -31.06 14.13
C ASP A 100 8.81 -32.07 14.69
N THR A 101 7.53 -31.87 14.41
CA THR A 101 6.46 -32.83 14.74
C THR A 101 6.00 -33.64 13.51
N GLY A 102 6.53 -33.37 12.31
CA GLY A 102 6.22 -34.08 11.07
C GLY A 102 5.28 -33.34 10.12
N ILE A 103 5.36 -33.65 8.82
CA ILE A 103 4.73 -32.88 7.73
C ILE A 103 3.20 -33.03 7.59
N ASP A 104 2.65 -34.18 8.02
CA ASP A 104 1.21 -34.51 7.93
C ASP A 104 0.60 -34.76 9.31
N ALA A 105 1.16 -34.13 10.35
CA ALA A 105 0.81 -34.43 11.72
C ALA A 105 0.22 -33.21 12.45
N GLU A 106 -0.53 -33.47 13.51
CA GLU A 106 -1.27 -32.44 14.27
C GLU A 106 -0.49 -31.93 15.49
N GLY A 107 0.76 -32.36 15.69
CA GLY A 107 1.54 -32.02 16.88
C GLY A 107 1.94 -30.55 16.91
N ASP A 108 1.63 -29.86 18.00
CA ASP A 108 1.93 -28.43 18.16
C ASP A 108 3.36 -28.19 18.62
N ILE A 109 3.92 -27.03 18.27
CA ILE A 109 5.20 -26.54 18.83
C ILE A 109 4.92 -25.26 19.62
N ILE A 110 5.01 -25.36 20.95
CA ILE A 110 4.68 -24.25 21.86
C ILE A 110 5.90 -23.87 22.69
N LEU A 111 6.38 -22.64 22.50
CA LEU A 111 7.41 -22.02 23.31
C LEU A 111 6.79 -20.91 24.17
N SER A 112 6.46 -21.22 25.42
CA SER A 112 5.79 -20.28 26.33
C SER A 112 6.75 -19.36 27.09
N GLY A 113 8.01 -19.74 27.21
CA GLY A 113 9.08 -18.92 27.78
C GLY A 113 9.72 -18.00 26.73
N SER A 114 10.51 -17.02 27.19
CA SER A 114 11.33 -16.23 26.28
C SER A 114 12.38 -17.12 25.60
N VAL A 115 12.70 -16.84 24.34
CA VAL A 115 13.74 -17.52 23.58
C VAL A 115 14.88 -16.53 23.33
N THR A 116 16.09 -16.89 23.71
CA THR A 116 17.29 -16.07 23.48
C THR A 116 18.37 -16.93 22.82
N SER A 117 18.80 -16.53 21.64
CA SER A 117 19.65 -17.32 20.76
C SER A 117 20.47 -16.43 19.83
N ASP A 118 21.69 -16.84 19.49
CA ASP A 118 22.47 -16.36 18.34
C ASP A 118 22.49 -17.42 17.21
N HIS A 119 21.54 -18.34 17.27
CA HIS A 119 21.40 -19.49 16.40
C HIS A 119 20.07 -19.49 15.66
N LEU A 120 20.02 -20.24 14.55
CA LEU A 120 18.82 -20.44 13.75
C LEU A 120 17.84 -21.36 14.49
N ILE A 121 16.56 -21.00 14.41
CA ILE A 121 15.46 -21.84 14.88
C ILE A 121 14.71 -22.33 13.65
N ALA A 122 14.73 -23.63 13.41
CA ALA A 122 13.94 -24.27 12.37
C ALA A 122 12.74 -24.98 13.01
N MET A 123 11.57 -24.86 12.40
CA MET A 123 10.35 -25.47 12.89
C MET A 123 9.50 -26.09 11.78
N ASN A 124 8.86 -27.21 12.10
CA ASN A 124 7.86 -27.85 11.27
C ASN A 124 6.81 -28.50 12.16
N SER A 125 5.57 -28.00 12.12
CA SER A 125 4.43 -28.62 12.81
C SER A 125 3.46 -29.32 11.85
N GLY A 126 3.74 -29.32 10.54
CA GLY A 126 2.84 -29.85 9.52
C GLY A 126 1.46 -29.17 9.57
N THR A 127 0.48 -29.86 10.14
CA THR A 127 -0.90 -29.36 10.33
C THR A 127 -1.20 -28.90 11.76
N GLY A 128 -0.26 -29.04 12.69
CA GLY A 128 -0.32 -28.44 14.02
C GLY A 128 0.06 -26.96 14.01
N ASP A 129 -0.09 -26.32 15.16
CA ASP A 129 0.18 -24.89 15.36
C ASP A 129 1.59 -24.65 15.93
N ILE A 130 2.12 -23.44 15.71
CA ILE A 130 3.36 -22.94 16.29
C ILE A 130 3.06 -21.67 17.08
N GLN A 131 3.45 -21.63 18.35
CA GLN A 131 3.16 -20.49 19.21
C GLN A 131 4.40 -20.00 19.99
N PHE A 132 4.59 -18.69 19.96
CA PHE A 132 5.58 -17.97 20.78
C PHE A 132 4.87 -16.99 21.72
N ASP A 133 4.87 -17.26 23.02
CA ASP A 133 4.12 -16.45 24.00
C ASP A 133 4.88 -15.22 24.50
N GLN A 134 6.21 -15.28 24.48
CA GLN A 134 7.11 -14.26 25.04
C GLN A 134 8.19 -13.89 24.03
N GLU A 135 9.09 -12.99 24.44
CA GLU A 135 10.17 -12.46 23.60
C GLU A 135 10.92 -13.57 22.86
N LEU A 136 11.11 -13.37 21.55
CA LEU A 136 11.83 -14.27 20.66
C LEU A 136 13.01 -13.53 20.03
N SER A 137 14.22 -13.83 20.47
CA SER A 137 15.46 -13.30 19.92
C SER A 137 16.34 -14.43 19.40
N ALA A 138 16.66 -14.43 18.10
CA ALA A 138 17.45 -15.46 17.45
C ALA A 138 18.25 -14.91 16.26
N ARG A 139 19.16 -15.71 15.69
CA ARG A 139 19.80 -15.36 14.42
C ARG A 139 18.78 -15.30 13.28
N GLY A 140 17.84 -16.23 13.29
CA GLY A 140 16.71 -16.25 12.37
C GLY A 140 15.69 -17.30 12.75
N LEU A 141 14.55 -17.26 12.07
CA LEU A 141 13.44 -18.18 12.22
C LEU A 141 13.03 -18.75 10.86
N GLU A 142 13.06 -20.06 10.75
CA GLU A 142 12.60 -20.81 9.57
C GLU A 142 11.42 -21.69 9.98
N ILE A 143 10.24 -21.43 9.42
CA ILE A 143 9.05 -22.27 9.60
C ILE A 143 8.71 -22.88 8.25
N GLN A 144 8.84 -24.20 8.15
CA GLN A 144 8.61 -24.93 6.90
C GLN A 144 7.11 -25.13 6.62
N SER A 145 6.34 -25.47 7.64
CA SER A 145 4.89 -25.61 7.58
C SER A 145 4.28 -25.56 8.98
N ALA A 146 3.12 -24.94 9.06
CA ALA A 146 2.22 -24.96 10.21
C ALA A 146 0.78 -24.67 9.74
N ASN A 147 -0.20 -25.07 10.54
CA ASN A 147 -1.56 -24.60 10.35
C ASN A 147 -1.67 -23.12 10.77
N THR A 148 -1.30 -22.80 12.01
CA THR A 148 -1.22 -21.41 12.49
C THR A 148 0.15 -21.13 13.09
N VAL A 149 0.72 -19.96 12.78
CA VAL A 149 1.86 -19.40 13.52
C VAL A 149 1.38 -18.19 14.30
N THR A 150 1.48 -18.21 15.63
CA THR A 150 1.08 -17.09 16.50
C THR A 150 2.30 -16.51 17.21
N VAL A 151 2.56 -15.23 16.96
CA VAL A 151 3.66 -14.46 17.55
C VAL A 151 3.10 -13.43 18.53
N ASN A 152 3.12 -13.74 19.83
CA ASN A 152 2.60 -12.87 20.89
C ASN A 152 3.69 -12.00 21.54
N GLY A 153 4.94 -12.46 21.54
CA GLY A 153 6.09 -11.73 22.08
C GLY A 153 6.78 -10.81 21.07
N GLU A 154 7.52 -9.83 21.58
CA GLU A 154 8.44 -9.04 20.75
C GLU A 154 9.44 -9.98 20.07
N THR A 155 9.61 -9.83 18.76
CA THR A 155 10.46 -10.70 17.96
C THR A 155 11.61 -9.91 17.36
N THR A 156 12.83 -10.36 17.59
CA THR A 156 14.04 -9.80 17.00
C THR A 156 14.86 -10.89 16.32
N MET A 157 15.03 -10.79 15.01
CA MET A 157 15.91 -11.66 14.24
C MET A 157 17.12 -10.91 13.73
N ASP A 158 18.23 -11.62 13.59
CA ASP A 158 19.45 -11.08 13.01
C ASP A 158 19.47 -11.29 11.48
N ASP A 159 20.67 -11.50 10.93
CA ASP A 159 21.00 -11.61 9.51
C ASP A 159 20.24 -12.72 8.75
N ALA A 160 19.82 -13.80 9.42
CA ALA A 160 19.05 -14.85 8.77
C ALA A 160 17.55 -14.50 8.62
N GLY A 161 17.08 -13.48 9.34
CA GLY A 161 15.72 -12.96 9.20
C GLY A 161 14.62 -13.96 9.57
N ILE A 162 13.47 -13.84 8.90
CA ILE A 162 12.29 -14.69 9.09
C ILE A 162 11.88 -15.25 7.72
N ASN A 163 11.75 -16.56 7.64
CA ASN A 163 11.10 -17.25 6.52
C ASN A 163 10.04 -18.20 7.09
N ALA A 164 8.77 -17.90 6.88
CA ALA A 164 7.69 -18.70 7.46
C ALA A 164 6.64 -19.07 6.41
N SER A 165 6.34 -20.36 6.32
CA SER A 165 5.22 -20.89 5.54
C SER A 165 4.16 -21.46 6.49
N ALA A 166 2.93 -21.01 6.36
CA ALA A 166 1.80 -21.51 7.14
C ALA A 166 0.48 -21.23 6.44
N LYS A 167 -0.60 -21.87 6.89
CA LYS A 167 -1.95 -21.52 6.45
C LYS A 167 -2.38 -20.16 7.03
N THR A 168 -2.12 -19.92 8.31
CA THR A 168 -2.39 -18.63 8.97
C THR A 168 -1.17 -18.14 9.72
N ILE A 169 -0.88 -16.85 9.66
CA ILE A 169 0.13 -16.20 10.50
C ILE A 169 -0.51 -15.03 11.25
N GLU A 170 -0.37 -15.02 12.57
CA GLU A 170 -0.85 -13.97 13.47
C GLU A 170 0.33 -13.27 14.13
N ILE A 171 0.52 -12.00 13.81
CA ILE A 171 1.56 -11.16 14.40
C ILE A 171 0.89 -10.18 15.35
N ASN A 172 1.01 -10.48 16.64
CA ASN A 172 0.36 -9.74 17.72
C ASN A 172 1.27 -8.73 18.42
N ASN A 173 2.54 -8.65 18.01
CA ASN A 173 3.53 -7.77 18.62
C ASN A 173 4.52 -7.23 17.58
N HIS A 174 5.46 -6.39 18.04
CA HIS A 174 6.51 -5.82 17.21
C HIS A 174 7.48 -6.89 16.70
N VAL A 175 7.89 -6.75 15.44
CA VAL A 175 8.88 -7.61 14.80
C VAL A 175 9.99 -6.73 14.25
N THR A 176 11.23 -7.09 14.56
CA THR A 176 12.44 -6.44 14.02
C THR A 176 13.34 -7.50 13.39
N THR A 177 13.83 -7.26 12.18
CA THR A 177 15.01 -7.96 11.65
C THR A 177 16.17 -6.99 11.51
N MET A 178 17.40 -7.47 11.67
CA MET A 178 18.63 -6.67 11.64
C MET A 178 19.63 -7.23 10.63
N ASN A 179 20.69 -6.48 10.34
CA ASN A 179 21.84 -6.93 9.56
C ASN A 179 21.45 -7.58 8.21
N SER A 180 20.56 -6.91 7.48
CA SER A 180 19.96 -7.32 6.21
C SER A 180 19.06 -8.55 6.26
N GLY A 181 18.67 -9.02 7.44
CA GLY A 181 17.68 -10.10 7.59
C GLY A 181 16.35 -9.72 6.94
N SER A 182 15.86 -10.54 6.01
CA SER A 182 14.57 -10.33 5.34
C SER A 182 13.40 -10.91 6.15
N MET A 183 12.18 -10.55 5.79
CA MET A 183 10.97 -11.19 6.29
C MET A 183 10.13 -11.69 5.12
N GLN A 184 10.12 -13.01 4.92
CA GLN A 184 9.31 -13.69 3.92
C GLN A 184 8.23 -14.51 4.60
N LEU A 185 6.97 -14.23 4.28
CA LEU A 185 5.80 -14.94 4.78
C LEU A 185 5.05 -15.54 3.60
N ASN A 186 5.03 -16.87 3.52
CA ASN A 186 4.27 -17.60 2.52
C ASN A 186 2.98 -18.12 3.14
N ILE A 187 1.84 -17.61 2.68
CA ILE A 187 0.52 -17.97 3.22
C ILE A 187 -0.26 -18.75 2.17
N ASP A 188 -0.46 -20.04 2.43
CA ASP A 188 -1.12 -20.95 1.49
C ASP A 188 -2.62 -20.63 1.30
N ASP A 189 -3.17 -20.97 0.13
CA ASP A 189 -4.45 -20.47 -0.42
C ASP A 189 -5.73 -21.17 0.09
N GLY A 190 -5.72 -21.64 1.35
CA GLY A 190 -6.83 -22.42 1.93
C GLY A 190 -7.46 -21.80 3.16
N ASP A 191 -8.38 -20.84 3.00
CA ASP A 191 -9.16 -20.15 4.05
C ASP A 191 -8.35 -19.43 5.16
N GLY A 192 -7.02 -19.47 5.09
CA GLY A 192 -6.13 -18.81 6.05
C GLY A 192 -5.86 -17.35 5.72
N GLY A 193 -4.91 -16.74 6.44
CA GLY A 193 -4.59 -15.33 6.25
C GLY A 193 -3.38 -14.84 7.04
N LEU A 194 -2.92 -13.64 6.69
CA LEU A 194 -1.91 -12.91 7.43
C LEU A 194 -2.59 -11.81 8.26
N ASN A 195 -2.50 -11.91 9.58
CA ASN A 195 -3.16 -11.00 10.51
C ASN A 195 -2.12 -10.19 11.27
N PHE A 196 -2.17 -8.87 11.11
CA PHE A 196 -1.41 -7.95 11.96
C PHE A 196 -2.34 -7.32 13.00
N SER A 197 -1.97 -7.43 14.27
CA SER A 197 -2.66 -6.70 15.32
C SER A 197 -2.52 -5.18 15.11
N PRO A 198 -3.60 -4.39 15.27
CA PRO A 198 -3.56 -2.94 15.12
C PRO A 198 -2.48 -2.28 15.98
N GLY A 199 -1.68 -1.39 15.37
CA GLY A 199 -0.63 -0.63 16.07
C GLY A 199 0.70 -1.37 16.22
N THR A 200 0.80 -2.62 15.76
CA THR A 200 2.10 -3.30 15.64
C THR A 200 3.00 -2.59 14.63
N THR A 201 4.32 -2.69 14.86
CA THR A 201 5.33 -2.15 13.95
C THR A 201 6.25 -3.28 13.52
N ILE A 202 6.45 -3.40 12.22
CA ILE A 202 7.33 -4.38 11.58
C ILE A 202 8.49 -3.60 10.96
N THR A 203 9.68 -3.77 11.50
CA THR A 203 10.89 -3.14 10.99
C THR A 203 11.79 -4.22 10.40
N VAL A 204 12.03 -4.20 9.11
CA VAL A 204 12.79 -5.24 8.41
C VAL A 204 14.03 -4.62 7.80
N ASP A 205 15.23 -5.00 8.23
CA ASP A 205 16.45 -4.45 7.63
C ASP A 205 16.63 -4.93 6.17
N GLY A 206 16.14 -6.15 5.87
CA GLY A 206 16.01 -6.68 4.53
C GLY A 206 14.65 -6.38 3.86
N ALA A 207 14.29 -7.15 2.83
CA ALA A 207 13.00 -7.04 2.16
C ALA A 207 11.86 -7.63 2.97
N PHE A 208 10.67 -7.03 2.88
CA PHE A 208 9.42 -7.62 3.36
C PHE A 208 8.65 -8.21 2.17
N LYS A 209 8.31 -9.49 2.25
CA LYS A 209 7.56 -10.17 1.19
C LYS A 209 6.48 -11.07 1.77
N GLN A 210 5.22 -10.77 1.47
CA GLN A 210 4.13 -11.71 1.61
C GLN A 210 3.87 -12.39 0.27
N THR A 211 3.96 -13.73 0.23
CA THR A 211 3.60 -14.55 -0.93
C THR A 211 2.35 -15.39 -0.67
N GLY A 212 1.70 -15.79 -1.74
CA GLY A 212 0.43 -16.52 -1.71
C GLY A 212 -0.77 -15.59 -1.78
N ASN A 213 -1.94 -16.13 -2.13
CA ASN A 213 -3.14 -15.35 -2.43
C ASN A 213 -4.07 -15.16 -1.22
N ALA A 214 -3.65 -15.58 -0.03
CA ALA A 214 -4.44 -15.44 1.18
C ALA A 214 -4.68 -13.96 1.53
N ASN A 215 -5.78 -13.69 2.24
CA ASN A 215 -6.10 -12.31 2.63
C ASN A 215 -5.15 -11.81 3.72
N VAL A 216 -4.77 -10.55 3.62
CA VAL A 216 -3.92 -9.84 4.57
C VAL A 216 -4.76 -8.82 5.32
N ASN A 217 -4.92 -8.98 6.63
CA ASN A 217 -5.53 -7.99 7.49
C ASN A 217 -4.44 -7.05 8.02
N LEU A 218 -4.28 -5.91 7.36
CA LEU A 218 -3.20 -4.97 7.61
C LEU A 218 -3.63 -3.87 8.59
N GLY A 219 -3.14 -3.96 9.82
CA GLY A 219 -3.27 -2.94 10.87
C GLY A 219 -1.93 -2.43 11.41
N ALA A 220 -0.83 -2.77 10.72
CA ALA A 220 0.53 -2.49 11.14
C ALA A 220 1.16 -1.34 10.33
N SER A 221 2.22 -0.76 10.90
CA SER A 221 3.21 -0.04 10.11
C SER A 221 4.35 -0.98 9.73
N ILE A 222 4.81 -0.90 8.49
CA ILE A 222 5.91 -1.72 7.96
C ILE A 222 6.99 -0.79 7.43
N GLN A 223 8.21 -0.97 7.90
CA GLN A 223 9.37 -0.22 7.46
C GLN A 223 10.45 -1.20 7.01
N THR A 224 10.99 -0.99 5.81
CA THR A 224 12.23 -1.63 5.37
C THR A 224 13.39 -0.62 5.33
N HIS A 225 14.64 -1.10 5.27
CA HIS A 225 15.82 -0.26 5.05
C HIS A 225 16.33 -0.41 3.61
N ASP A 226 15.78 0.40 2.71
CA ASP A 226 16.15 0.47 1.29
C ASP A 226 15.76 -0.75 0.44
N GLN A 227 15.03 -1.71 1.02
CA GLN A 227 14.52 -2.90 0.35
C GLN A 227 13.03 -2.79 0.05
N SER A 228 12.54 -3.60 -0.88
CA SER A 228 11.13 -3.55 -1.27
C SER A 228 10.19 -4.15 -0.22
N ILE A 229 8.94 -3.65 -0.26
CA ILE A 229 7.78 -4.23 0.43
C ILE A 229 6.84 -4.77 -0.66
N SER A 230 6.47 -6.04 -0.61
CA SER A 230 5.51 -6.61 -1.56
C SER A 230 4.47 -7.52 -0.92
N PHE A 231 3.25 -7.44 -1.42
CA PHE A 231 2.12 -8.29 -1.08
C PHE A 231 1.52 -8.91 -2.34
N ASP A 232 1.45 -10.25 -2.38
CA ASP A 232 0.77 -11.00 -3.43
C ASP A 232 -0.75 -11.07 -3.17
N GLY A 233 -1.15 -11.14 -1.90
CA GLY A 233 -2.53 -11.32 -1.47
C GLY A 233 -3.37 -10.05 -1.47
N ASN A 234 -4.69 -10.21 -1.36
CA ASN A 234 -5.62 -9.10 -1.15
C ASN A 234 -5.45 -8.52 0.26
N ILE A 235 -5.66 -7.21 0.42
CA ILE A 235 -5.50 -6.50 1.67
C ILE A 235 -6.83 -5.93 2.15
N THR A 236 -7.15 -6.16 3.42
CA THR A 236 -8.16 -5.42 4.17
C THR A 236 -7.45 -4.56 5.22
N LEU A 237 -7.63 -3.24 5.17
CA LEU A 237 -7.03 -2.32 6.14
C LEU A 237 -7.81 -2.37 7.46
N SER A 238 -7.28 -3.05 8.48
CA SER A 238 -7.91 -3.16 9.81
C SER A 238 -7.63 -1.95 10.71
N ALA A 239 -6.62 -1.14 10.36
CA ALA A 239 -6.31 0.14 10.97
C ALA A 239 -5.53 1.03 10.00
N ASN A 240 -5.21 2.25 10.42
CA ASN A 240 -4.26 3.10 9.69
C ASN A 240 -2.91 2.40 9.58
N SER A 241 -2.36 2.36 8.36
CA SER A 241 -1.13 1.64 8.05
C SER A 241 -0.15 2.56 7.32
N LEU A 242 1.12 2.48 7.68
CA LEU A 242 2.22 3.23 7.06
C LEU A 242 3.26 2.25 6.54
N LEU A 243 3.59 2.33 5.26
CA LEU A 243 4.61 1.50 4.62
C LEU A 243 5.74 2.39 4.11
N THR A 244 6.97 2.14 4.55
CA THR A 244 8.15 2.93 4.14
C THR A 244 9.31 2.05 3.75
N THR A 245 10.05 2.42 2.70
CA THR A 245 11.19 1.62 2.21
C THR A 245 12.56 2.22 2.48
N GLY A 246 12.68 3.16 3.41
CA GLY A 246 13.93 3.89 3.65
C GLY A 246 14.20 4.97 2.59
N ASP A 247 15.45 5.45 2.52
CA ASP A 247 15.83 6.61 1.71
C ASP A 247 16.36 6.22 0.31
N ASN A 248 16.85 4.98 0.13
CA ASN A 248 17.61 4.53 -1.05
C ASN A 248 16.87 3.52 -1.96
N SER A 249 15.56 3.72 -2.19
CA SER A 249 14.80 3.21 -3.36
C SER A 249 14.16 1.81 -3.31
N GLY A 250 13.74 1.29 -2.17
CA GLY A 250 12.88 0.09 -2.18
C GLY A 250 11.51 0.37 -2.82
N ASP A 251 10.99 -0.55 -3.63
CA ASP A 251 9.66 -0.45 -4.23
C ASP A 251 8.56 -0.88 -3.25
N ILE A 252 7.35 -0.37 -3.39
CA ILE A 252 6.14 -0.88 -2.72
C ILE A 252 5.20 -1.46 -3.78
N LEU A 253 4.91 -2.75 -3.68
CA LEU A 253 4.13 -3.50 -4.66
C LEU A 253 2.92 -4.19 -3.99
N PHE A 254 1.75 -3.97 -4.56
CA PHE A 254 0.53 -4.69 -4.24
C PHE A 254 -0.01 -5.36 -5.50
N GLU A 255 0.00 -6.69 -5.51
CA GLU A 255 -0.58 -7.47 -6.61
C GLU A 255 -2.11 -7.58 -6.49
N GLY A 256 -2.62 -7.81 -5.27
CA GLY A 256 -4.03 -8.00 -4.97
C GLY A 256 -4.86 -6.70 -4.85
N GLU A 257 -6.15 -6.89 -4.59
CA GLU A 257 -7.09 -5.80 -4.25
C GLU A 257 -6.76 -5.20 -2.87
N ILE A 258 -7.06 -3.92 -2.65
CA ILE A 258 -6.98 -3.26 -1.34
C ILE A 258 -8.34 -2.66 -1.00
N ASP A 259 -8.90 -3.02 0.15
CA ASP A 259 -10.17 -2.48 0.65
C ASP A 259 -10.02 -1.90 2.07
N GLY A 260 -10.92 -0.98 2.42
CA GLY A 260 -11.12 -0.55 3.79
C GLY A 260 -11.83 -1.61 4.65
N THR A 261 -12.12 -1.24 5.90
CA THR A 261 -13.04 -2.01 6.74
C THR A 261 -14.38 -1.31 6.84
N LYS A 262 -15.43 -2.11 6.98
CA LYS A 262 -16.76 -1.60 7.29
C LYS A 262 -16.73 -0.67 8.51
N ASP A 263 -17.51 0.41 8.46
CA ASP A 263 -17.72 1.37 9.55
C ASP A 263 -16.50 2.22 9.94
N ALA A 264 -15.36 2.13 9.22
CA ALA A 264 -14.19 2.97 9.45
C ALA A 264 -13.47 3.33 8.14
N ILE A 265 -13.14 4.62 7.97
CA ILE A 265 -12.24 5.07 6.90
C ILE A 265 -10.81 5.02 7.43
N ASN A 266 -10.13 3.90 7.16
CA ASN A 266 -8.72 3.75 7.48
C ASN A 266 -7.85 4.41 6.39
N ARG A 267 -6.63 4.76 6.74
CA ARG A 267 -5.65 5.35 5.83
C ARG A 267 -4.50 4.39 5.55
N LEU A 268 -4.17 4.25 4.26
CA LEU A 268 -2.93 3.67 3.79
C LEU A 268 -1.98 4.79 3.37
N SER A 269 -0.86 4.92 4.09
CA SER A 269 0.21 5.87 3.79
C SER A 269 1.42 5.13 3.21
N LEU A 270 1.91 5.57 2.06
CA LEU A 270 3.01 4.93 1.34
C LEU A 270 4.17 5.90 1.12
N ASN A 271 5.38 5.50 1.49
CA ASN A 271 6.61 6.27 1.24
C ASN A 271 7.70 5.36 0.66
N ALA A 272 7.81 5.33 -0.66
CA ALA A 272 8.88 4.61 -1.34
C ALA A 272 10.15 5.47 -1.55
N SER A 273 10.16 6.73 -1.07
CA SER A 273 11.20 7.72 -1.35
C SER A 273 11.46 7.87 -2.86
N THR A 274 12.50 7.21 -3.37
CA THR A 274 12.89 7.20 -4.80
C THR A 274 12.58 5.87 -5.51
N GLY A 275 12.01 4.89 -4.80
CA GLY A 275 11.42 3.68 -5.36
C GLY A 275 10.02 3.93 -5.94
N ASN A 276 9.49 2.93 -6.62
CA ASN A 276 8.18 2.96 -7.25
C ASN A 276 7.09 2.44 -6.29
N ILE A 277 5.86 2.87 -6.53
CA ILE A 277 4.66 2.36 -5.87
C ILE A 277 3.74 1.81 -6.96
N MET A 278 3.36 0.55 -6.85
CA MET A 278 2.50 -0.13 -7.83
C MET A 278 1.33 -0.81 -7.13
N MET A 279 0.12 -0.46 -7.54
CA MET A 279 -1.14 -1.06 -7.09
C MET A 279 -1.84 -1.69 -8.30
N ASN A 280 -1.75 -3.01 -8.42
CA ASN A 280 -2.25 -3.77 -9.58
C ASN A 280 -3.74 -4.11 -9.46
N GLY A 281 -4.22 -4.40 -8.24
CA GLY A 281 -5.62 -4.73 -7.98
C GLY A 281 -6.52 -3.51 -7.75
N ASN A 282 -7.83 -3.77 -7.68
CA ASN A 282 -8.84 -2.75 -7.39
C ASN A 282 -8.60 -2.10 -6.01
N LEU A 283 -8.88 -0.80 -5.90
CA LEU A 283 -8.82 -0.08 -4.63
C LEU A 283 -10.23 0.31 -4.17
N GLY A 284 -10.61 -0.06 -2.95
CA GLY A 284 -11.86 0.35 -2.31
C GLY A 284 -13.12 -0.13 -3.04
N ARG A 285 -13.04 -1.30 -3.69
CA ARG A 285 -14.16 -1.91 -4.42
C ARG A 285 -15.36 -2.07 -3.51
N ASN A 286 -15.14 -2.61 -2.31
CA ASN A 286 -16.19 -2.89 -1.34
C ASN A 286 -16.31 -1.75 -0.33
N GLU A 287 -15.20 -1.33 0.28
CA GLU A 287 -15.17 -0.31 1.33
C GLU A 287 -14.09 0.74 1.06
N LEU A 288 -14.46 2.01 1.21
CA LEU A 288 -13.56 3.13 0.91
C LEU A 288 -12.48 3.27 1.99
N PHE A 289 -11.32 3.76 1.58
CA PHE A 289 -10.22 4.12 2.46
C PHE A 289 -9.52 5.38 1.95
N ASP A 290 -8.67 5.97 2.79
CA ASP A 290 -7.81 7.10 2.41
C ASP A 290 -6.48 6.60 1.88
N LEU A 291 -6.11 7.03 0.67
CA LEU A 291 -4.78 6.76 0.11
C LEU A 291 -3.92 8.01 0.22
N THR A 292 -2.79 7.90 0.92
CA THR A 292 -1.77 8.95 0.99
C THR A 292 -0.46 8.46 0.41
N ILE A 293 0.00 9.10 -0.65
CA ILE A 293 1.32 8.91 -1.21
C ILE A 293 2.24 10.02 -0.68
N MET A 294 3.15 9.66 0.23
CA MET A 294 4.11 10.62 0.79
C MET A 294 5.21 10.93 -0.24
N SER A 295 5.77 9.89 -0.86
CA SER A 295 6.75 10.00 -1.95
C SER A 295 6.88 8.70 -2.73
N GLY A 296 7.37 8.83 -3.96
CA GLY A 296 7.68 7.75 -4.89
C GLY A 296 8.20 8.30 -6.21
N GLN A 297 9.02 7.51 -6.90
CA GLN A 297 9.53 7.86 -8.23
C GLN A 297 8.47 7.71 -9.31
N ASN A 298 7.82 6.54 -9.38
CA ASN A 298 6.61 6.38 -10.16
C ASN A 298 5.53 5.78 -9.27
N VAL A 299 4.29 6.21 -9.47
CA VAL A 299 3.11 5.69 -8.77
C VAL A 299 2.15 5.21 -9.84
N SER A 300 1.77 3.94 -9.81
CA SER A 300 0.83 3.38 -10.77
C SER A 300 -0.38 2.79 -10.07
N ILE A 301 -1.56 3.24 -10.47
CA ILE A 301 -2.85 2.64 -10.10
C ILE A 301 -3.42 2.03 -11.38
N GLU A 302 -3.37 0.70 -11.45
CA GLU A 302 -3.65 -0.05 -12.69
C GLU A 302 -5.14 -0.32 -12.90
N ALA A 303 -5.90 -0.55 -11.82
CA ALA A 303 -7.26 -1.04 -11.85
C ALA A 303 -8.29 0.00 -11.34
N PRO A 304 -9.59 -0.23 -11.59
CA PRO A 304 -10.65 0.67 -11.14
C PRO A 304 -10.61 0.87 -9.62
N SER A 305 -10.73 2.12 -9.20
CA SER A 305 -10.50 2.53 -7.81
C SER A 305 -11.65 3.40 -7.30
N ARG A 306 -12.03 3.21 -6.03
CA ARG A 306 -12.97 4.06 -5.30
C ARG A 306 -12.31 4.41 -3.97
N LEU A 307 -11.91 5.66 -3.79
CA LEU A 307 -11.21 6.11 -2.60
C LEU A 307 -12.07 7.09 -1.80
N HIS A 308 -11.89 7.16 -0.49
CA HIS A 308 -12.48 8.25 0.30
C HIS A 308 -11.74 9.57 0.01
N THR A 309 -10.41 9.50 0.03
CA THR A 309 -9.49 10.58 -0.33
C THR A 309 -8.31 10.02 -1.11
N TYR A 310 -7.81 10.78 -2.08
CA TYR A 310 -6.46 10.61 -2.61
C TYR A 310 -5.62 11.84 -2.27
N VAL A 311 -4.49 11.64 -1.60
CA VAL A 311 -3.49 12.69 -1.35
C VAL A 311 -2.13 12.23 -1.84
N GLN A 312 -1.46 13.02 -2.65
CA GLN A 312 -0.02 12.88 -2.90
C GLN A 312 0.72 14.14 -2.47
N GLU A 313 1.66 14.00 -1.53
CA GLU A 313 2.40 15.12 -0.96
C GLU A 313 3.67 15.46 -1.74
N SER A 314 4.26 14.47 -2.40
CA SER A 314 5.42 14.64 -3.28
C SER A 314 5.55 13.48 -4.27
N GLY A 315 6.48 13.59 -5.22
CA GLY A 315 6.86 12.51 -6.11
C GLY A 315 7.88 12.99 -7.14
N THR A 316 8.81 12.13 -7.56
CA THR A 316 9.93 12.55 -8.42
C THR A 316 9.75 12.21 -9.90
N GLY A 317 8.72 11.45 -10.27
CA GLY A 317 8.38 11.11 -11.65
C GLY A 317 6.87 11.07 -11.88
N LEU A 318 6.39 10.01 -12.53
CA LEU A 318 5.02 9.91 -13.02
C LEU A 318 4.10 9.22 -12.01
N THR A 319 3.05 9.92 -11.62
CA THR A 319 1.85 9.30 -11.08
C THR A 319 0.88 9.04 -12.22
N HIS A 320 0.51 7.77 -12.41
CA HIS A 320 -0.27 7.30 -13.54
C HIS A 320 -1.51 6.57 -13.05
N ILE A 321 -2.67 7.15 -13.32
CA ILE A 321 -3.98 6.57 -13.02
C ILE A 321 -4.53 5.99 -14.32
N LYS A 322 -4.44 4.66 -14.46
CA LYS A 322 -4.72 3.96 -15.73
C LYS A 322 -6.18 3.58 -15.93
N ASP A 323 -6.92 3.47 -14.84
CA ASP A 323 -8.35 3.16 -14.89
C ASP A 323 -9.17 4.21 -14.14
N THR A 324 -10.47 3.98 -14.09
CA THR A 324 -11.48 4.88 -13.56
C THR A 324 -11.27 5.08 -12.06
N LEU A 325 -11.21 6.33 -11.61
CA LEU A 325 -11.09 6.69 -10.21
C LEU A 325 -12.35 7.39 -9.72
N TYR A 326 -13.00 6.80 -8.72
CA TYR A 326 -14.11 7.41 -8.02
C TYR A 326 -13.63 8.07 -6.72
N LEU A 327 -13.91 9.36 -6.57
CA LEU A 327 -13.53 10.17 -5.42
C LEU A 327 -14.66 10.25 -4.39
N GLY A 328 -14.31 10.06 -3.12
CA GLY A 328 -15.18 10.27 -1.97
C GLY A 328 -15.18 11.72 -1.48
N ALA A 329 -15.67 11.92 -0.26
CA ALA A 329 -16.03 13.24 0.28
C ALA A 329 -14.87 14.26 0.32
N ASN A 330 -13.63 13.79 0.45
CA ASN A 330 -12.45 14.66 0.57
C ASN A 330 -11.71 14.89 -0.76
N GLY A 331 -12.18 14.29 -1.85
CA GLY A 331 -11.68 14.56 -3.19
C GLY A 331 -10.24 14.10 -3.44
N PHE A 332 -9.54 14.88 -4.25
CA PHE A 332 -8.22 14.56 -4.78
C PHE A 332 -7.26 15.74 -4.59
N SER A 333 -6.09 15.47 -3.99
CA SER A 333 -5.00 16.42 -3.85
C SER A 333 -3.70 15.81 -4.36
N PHE A 334 -3.02 16.51 -5.26
CA PHE A 334 -1.76 16.04 -5.84
C PHE A 334 -0.69 17.13 -5.81
N LYS A 335 0.49 16.75 -5.35
CA LYS A 335 1.75 17.49 -5.50
C LYS A 335 2.81 16.56 -6.07
N GLY A 336 3.37 16.90 -7.22
CA GLY A 336 4.38 16.07 -7.86
C GLY A 336 5.00 16.66 -9.12
N LYS A 337 5.65 15.82 -9.91
CA LYS A 337 6.24 16.23 -11.20
C LYS A 337 5.30 15.97 -12.36
N ASP A 338 5.05 14.69 -12.65
CA ASP A 338 4.21 14.27 -13.76
C ASP A 338 2.95 13.55 -13.23
N LEU A 339 1.78 13.87 -13.79
CA LEU A 339 0.49 13.22 -13.50
C LEU A 339 -0.22 12.91 -14.81
N SER A 340 -0.76 11.70 -14.94
CA SER A 340 -1.53 11.31 -16.12
C SER A 340 -2.76 10.48 -15.76
N PHE A 341 -3.87 10.80 -16.42
CA PHE A 341 -5.13 10.07 -16.34
C PHE A 341 -5.46 9.44 -17.70
N GLU A 342 -5.71 8.13 -17.73
CA GLU A 342 -6.13 7.41 -18.96
C GLU A 342 -7.64 7.20 -19.07
N LYS A 343 -8.35 7.23 -17.93
CA LYS A 343 -9.79 6.99 -17.81
C LYS A 343 -10.43 8.01 -16.88
N ASP A 344 -11.75 7.94 -16.81
CA ASP A 344 -12.58 8.94 -16.16
C ASP A 344 -12.28 9.07 -14.66
N ILE A 345 -12.40 10.30 -14.17
CA ILE A 345 -12.39 10.62 -12.75
C ILE A 345 -13.79 11.12 -12.41
N SER A 346 -14.42 10.54 -11.40
CA SER A 346 -15.82 10.83 -11.06
C SER A 346 -16.02 10.89 -9.55
N CYS A 347 -17.06 11.57 -9.08
CA CYS A 347 -17.45 11.50 -7.68
C CYS A 347 -18.24 10.21 -7.41
N ASN A 348 -17.89 9.49 -6.34
CA ASN A 348 -18.59 8.26 -5.90
C ASN A 348 -19.99 8.53 -5.31
N THR A 349 -20.36 9.80 -5.18
CA THR A 349 -21.58 10.22 -4.50
C THR A 349 -22.13 11.48 -5.15
N ASN A 350 -23.42 11.74 -4.94
CA ASN A 350 -24.03 13.03 -5.27
C ASN A 350 -23.75 14.10 -4.19
N ILE A 351 -22.70 13.92 -3.39
CA ILE A 351 -22.33 14.90 -2.36
C ILE A 351 -21.70 16.10 -3.06
N PRO A 352 -22.18 17.33 -2.83
CA PRO A 352 -21.58 18.53 -3.39
C PRO A 352 -20.20 18.81 -2.75
N GLY A 353 -19.31 19.45 -3.50
CA GLY A 353 -18.02 19.93 -3.00
C GLY A 353 -16.84 18.95 -3.13
N ILE A 354 -17.00 17.81 -3.81
CA ILE A 354 -15.88 16.89 -4.07
C ILE A 354 -15.02 17.48 -5.18
N GLY A 355 -13.92 18.13 -4.78
CA GLY A 355 -13.00 18.84 -5.68
C GLY A 355 -11.70 18.11 -5.98
N MET A 356 -10.89 18.75 -6.82
CA MET A 356 -9.59 18.28 -7.26
C MET A 356 -8.58 19.43 -7.25
N GLN A 357 -7.48 19.24 -6.53
CA GLN A 357 -6.35 20.16 -6.45
C GLN A 357 -5.11 19.48 -7.02
N ILE A 358 -4.49 20.07 -8.04
CA ILE A 358 -3.29 19.53 -8.69
C ILE A 358 -2.21 20.62 -8.68
N THR A 359 -1.07 20.33 -8.07
CA THR A 359 0.15 21.13 -8.21
C THR A 359 1.22 20.28 -8.86
N HIS A 360 1.61 20.61 -10.10
CA HIS A 360 2.63 19.86 -10.82
C HIS A 360 3.72 20.77 -11.39
N SER A 361 4.96 20.26 -11.40
CA SER A 361 6.13 21.01 -11.87
C SER A 361 6.59 20.60 -13.28
N ARG A 362 6.08 19.50 -13.82
CA ARG A 362 6.36 19.03 -15.19
C ARG A 362 5.06 18.82 -15.97
N GLN A 363 4.62 17.59 -16.23
CA GLN A 363 3.49 17.37 -17.14
C GLN A 363 2.23 16.90 -16.42
N LEU A 364 1.11 17.59 -16.64
CA LEU A 364 -0.23 17.03 -16.44
C LEU A 364 -0.78 16.54 -17.77
N ILE A 365 -1.29 15.31 -17.83
CA ILE A 365 -1.94 14.75 -19.01
C ILE A 365 -3.34 14.27 -18.65
N ILE A 366 -4.34 14.81 -19.34
CA ILE A 366 -5.67 14.19 -19.42
C ILE A 366 -5.79 13.62 -20.82
N LYS A 367 -5.83 12.28 -20.94
CA LYS A 367 -5.84 11.63 -22.25
C LYS A 367 -7.13 11.85 -23.04
N PRO A 368 -7.12 11.60 -24.35
CA PRO A 368 -8.31 11.56 -25.17
C PRO A 368 -9.39 10.63 -24.62
N ASN A 369 -10.65 11.05 -24.69
CA ASN A 369 -11.82 10.30 -24.17
C ASN A 369 -11.80 10.09 -22.64
N THR A 370 -11.04 10.88 -21.90
CA THR A 370 -11.11 10.94 -20.43
C THR A 370 -11.98 12.12 -20.00
N THR A 371 -12.88 11.92 -19.05
CA THR A 371 -13.66 12.99 -18.43
C THR A 371 -13.38 13.07 -16.93
N ILE A 372 -13.04 14.27 -16.45
CA ILE A 372 -13.02 14.59 -15.02
C ILE A 372 -14.37 15.23 -14.67
N SER A 373 -15.19 14.54 -13.88
CA SER A 373 -16.50 15.01 -13.42
C SER A 373 -16.49 15.19 -11.89
N LEU A 374 -16.59 16.44 -11.45
CA LEU A 374 -16.50 16.85 -10.05
C LEU A 374 -17.77 17.57 -9.60
N THR A 375 -18.07 17.47 -8.31
CA THR A 375 -19.14 18.26 -7.67
C THR A 375 -18.59 19.45 -6.89
N GLY A 376 -17.27 19.64 -6.90
CA GLY A 376 -16.55 20.75 -6.29
C GLY A 376 -15.55 21.37 -7.26
N GLU A 377 -14.68 22.23 -6.74
CA GLU A 377 -13.71 23.01 -7.52
C GLU A 377 -12.65 22.11 -8.21
N PHE A 378 -12.25 22.51 -9.41
CA PHE A 378 -11.03 22.03 -10.05
C PHE A 378 -9.97 23.14 -10.03
N THR A 379 -8.80 22.88 -9.46
CA THR A 379 -7.67 23.81 -9.49
C THR A 379 -6.43 23.09 -9.99
N GLN A 380 -5.86 23.58 -11.08
CA GLN A 380 -4.52 23.23 -11.53
C GLN A 380 -3.58 24.40 -11.25
N ALA A 381 -2.49 24.08 -10.55
CA ALA A 381 -1.42 24.97 -10.15
C ALA A 381 -0.04 24.39 -10.50
N GLY A 382 0.98 25.24 -10.38
CA GLY A 382 2.36 24.93 -10.74
C GLY A 382 2.71 25.32 -12.17
N ASP A 383 4.01 25.42 -12.44
CA ASP A 383 4.57 25.94 -13.69
C ASP A 383 4.66 24.88 -14.80
N GLY A 384 4.19 23.67 -14.53
CA GLY A 384 4.23 22.56 -15.47
C GLY A 384 3.30 22.73 -16.68
N SER A 385 3.62 22.06 -17.79
CA SER A 385 2.76 21.99 -18.98
C SER A 385 1.52 21.12 -18.75
N PHE A 386 0.37 21.54 -19.28
CA PHE A 386 -0.86 20.78 -19.21
C PHE A 386 -1.30 20.30 -20.61
N ALA A 387 -1.18 19.01 -20.89
CA ALA A 387 -1.72 18.37 -22.09
C ALA A 387 -3.18 17.92 -21.87
N LEU A 388 -4.11 18.55 -22.59
CA LEU A 388 -5.55 18.31 -22.44
C LEU A 388 -6.12 17.66 -23.71
N GLY A 389 -6.52 16.39 -23.61
CA GLY A 389 -7.26 15.66 -24.66
C GLY A 389 -8.66 15.24 -24.23
N GLY A 390 -8.99 15.42 -22.95
CA GLY A 390 -10.27 15.04 -22.37
C GLY A 390 -11.12 16.24 -21.99
N ASN A 391 -12.13 15.97 -21.18
CA ASN A 391 -13.08 16.96 -20.69
C ASN A 391 -12.90 17.19 -19.19
N ILE A 392 -13.16 18.42 -18.75
CA ILE A 392 -13.28 18.77 -17.32
C ILE A 392 -14.68 19.32 -17.11
N GLN A 393 -15.38 18.78 -16.12
CA GLN A 393 -16.71 19.19 -15.74
C GLN A 393 -16.80 19.33 -14.23
N THR A 394 -17.26 20.49 -13.76
CA THR A 394 -17.66 20.74 -12.38
C THR A 394 -19.16 21.05 -12.34
N VAL A 395 -19.79 20.90 -11.17
CA VAL A 395 -21.19 21.29 -10.95
C VAL A 395 -21.23 22.41 -9.91
N SER A 396 -21.70 23.59 -10.34
CA SER A 396 -21.82 24.77 -9.48
C SER A 396 -20.51 25.14 -8.74
N ALA A 397 -19.35 24.93 -9.36
CA ALA A 397 -18.05 25.14 -8.73
C ALA A 397 -16.98 25.60 -9.73
N PRO A 398 -16.03 26.45 -9.32
CA PRO A 398 -15.07 27.06 -10.24
C PRO A 398 -14.07 26.06 -10.83
N ILE A 399 -13.52 26.44 -11.99
CA ILE A 399 -12.40 25.76 -12.64
C ILE A 399 -11.29 26.79 -12.85
N THR A 400 -10.13 26.55 -12.23
CA THR A 400 -8.95 27.42 -12.32
C THR A 400 -7.78 26.65 -12.91
N ILE A 401 -7.17 27.17 -13.98
CA ILE A 401 -6.01 26.57 -14.65
C ILE A 401 -4.90 27.62 -14.76
N ASN A 402 -3.82 27.41 -14.00
CA ASN A 402 -2.71 28.36 -13.92
C ASN A 402 -1.56 28.06 -14.89
N GLY A 403 -1.46 26.83 -15.41
CA GLY A 403 -0.41 26.39 -16.34
C GLY A 403 -0.84 26.50 -17.82
N PRO A 404 0.11 26.54 -18.77
CA PRO A 404 -0.20 26.58 -20.19
C PRO A 404 -0.84 25.28 -20.66
N ILE A 405 -1.92 25.39 -21.45
CA ILE A 405 -2.65 24.26 -22.02
C ILE A 405 -2.16 23.98 -23.44
N THR A 406 -1.83 22.72 -23.70
CA THR A 406 -1.65 22.16 -25.05
C THR A 406 -2.75 21.16 -25.33
N LEU A 407 -3.61 21.45 -26.30
CA LEU A 407 -4.66 20.51 -26.71
C LEU A 407 -4.06 19.36 -27.50
N ILE A 408 -4.34 18.13 -27.07
CA ILE A 408 -3.93 16.88 -27.74
C ILE A 408 -5.12 16.12 -28.35
N ASP A 409 -6.34 16.56 -28.05
CA ASP A 409 -7.59 16.23 -28.76
C ASP A 409 -8.57 17.40 -28.59
N ASN A 410 -9.77 17.31 -29.16
CA ASN A 410 -10.87 18.20 -28.82
C ASN A 410 -11.21 18.04 -27.33
N ALA A 411 -11.38 19.17 -26.64
CA ALA A 411 -11.61 19.20 -25.22
C ALA A 411 -12.79 20.10 -24.86
N SER A 412 -13.45 19.81 -23.75
CA SER A 412 -14.37 20.74 -23.10
C SER A 412 -13.96 21.06 -21.66
N ILE A 413 -14.23 22.29 -21.23
CA ILE A 413 -14.12 22.72 -19.84
C ILE A 413 -15.45 23.37 -19.47
N GLN A 414 -16.16 22.76 -18.53
CA GLN A 414 -17.54 23.11 -18.22
C GLN A 414 -17.74 23.24 -16.71
N SER A 415 -18.12 24.43 -16.25
CA SER A 415 -18.68 24.62 -14.93
C SER A 415 -20.19 24.72 -15.06
N MET A 416 -20.87 23.59 -14.85
CA MET A 416 -22.32 23.49 -15.03
C MET A 416 -23.04 24.39 -14.04
N GLU A 417 -24.20 24.92 -14.45
CA GLU A 417 -25.08 25.80 -13.66
C GLU A 417 -24.45 27.16 -13.33
N SER A 418 -23.47 27.19 -12.42
CA SER A 418 -22.86 28.41 -11.93
C SER A 418 -21.43 28.21 -11.43
N GLY A 419 -20.42 28.66 -12.18
CA GLY A 419 -19.07 28.74 -11.65
C GLY A 419 -18.11 29.31 -12.66
N ASN A 420 -17.10 30.02 -12.16
CA ASN A 420 -16.17 30.73 -13.00
C ASN A 420 -15.17 29.76 -13.64
N ILE A 421 -14.80 30.05 -14.88
CA ILE A 421 -13.69 29.38 -15.56
C ILE A 421 -12.58 30.43 -15.74
N ASP A 422 -11.43 30.18 -15.13
CA ASP A 422 -10.26 31.04 -15.20
C ASP A 422 -9.08 30.27 -15.82
N ILE A 423 -8.65 30.69 -17.01
CA ILE A 423 -7.51 30.11 -17.72
C ILE A 423 -6.44 31.18 -17.86
N GLN A 424 -5.37 31.06 -17.07
CA GLN A 424 -4.43 32.16 -16.86
C GLN A 424 -3.26 32.20 -17.85
N GLN A 425 -2.96 31.07 -18.49
CA GLN A 425 -1.86 30.93 -19.44
C GLN A 425 -2.33 30.54 -20.83
N THR A 426 -1.39 30.46 -21.78
CA THR A 426 -1.70 30.23 -23.18
C THR A 426 -2.42 28.91 -23.40
N VAL A 427 -3.36 28.89 -24.35
CA VAL A 427 -3.98 27.67 -24.84
C VAL A 427 -3.62 27.49 -26.30
N ASP A 428 -2.87 26.45 -26.64
CA ASP A 428 -2.43 26.17 -28.00
C ASP A 428 -2.84 24.76 -28.43
N SER A 429 -2.93 24.54 -29.74
CA SER A 429 -3.15 23.21 -30.31
C SER A 429 -1.81 22.49 -30.54
N SER A 430 -1.66 21.22 -30.13
CA SER A 430 -0.41 20.48 -30.39
C SER A 430 -0.07 20.34 -31.88
N ALA A 431 -1.09 20.44 -32.74
CA ALA A 431 -0.93 20.59 -34.19
C ALA A 431 -1.85 21.70 -34.70
N THR A 432 -1.32 22.60 -35.52
CA THR A 432 -2.03 23.80 -35.96
C THR A 432 -3.35 23.47 -36.65
N GLY A 433 -4.45 24.00 -36.10
CA GLY A 433 -5.80 23.85 -36.64
C GLY A 433 -6.46 22.50 -36.37
N SER A 434 -5.87 21.63 -35.54
CA SER A 434 -6.38 20.27 -35.32
C SER A 434 -7.50 20.19 -34.29
N TYR A 435 -7.41 20.93 -33.19
CA TYR A 435 -8.27 20.68 -32.02
C TYR A 435 -9.15 21.87 -31.62
N GLN A 436 -10.41 21.56 -31.26
CA GLN A 436 -11.43 22.49 -30.80
C GLN A 436 -11.42 22.56 -29.26
N LEU A 437 -11.57 23.78 -28.71
CA LEU A 437 -11.90 23.98 -27.30
C LEU A 437 -13.36 24.43 -27.17
N ASN A 438 -14.12 23.75 -26.32
CA ASN A 438 -15.50 24.10 -25.98
C ASN A 438 -15.59 24.48 -24.49
N LEU A 439 -16.27 25.58 -24.18
CA LEU A 439 -16.37 26.13 -22.84
C LEU A 439 -17.82 26.43 -22.47
N SER A 440 -18.16 26.25 -21.20
CA SER A 440 -19.47 26.62 -20.62
C SER A 440 -19.26 26.97 -19.17
N ALA A 441 -19.49 28.23 -18.80
CA ALA A 441 -19.41 28.69 -17.40
C ALA A 441 -20.80 28.74 -16.75
N GLY A 442 -21.86 28.34 -17.46
CA GLY A 442 -23.24 28.50 -17.02
C GLY A 442 -23.57 29.98 -16.82
N SER A 443 -23.99 30.34 -15.61
CA SER A 443 -24.16 31.74 -15.17
C SER A 443 -22.90 32.36 -14.55
N GLY A 444 -21.75 31.70 -14.64
CA GLY A 444 -20.45 32.19 -14.15
C GLY A 444 -19.70 33.03 -15.18
N GLU A 445 -18.52 33.50 -14.79
CA GLU A 445 -17.62 34.29 -15.63
C GLU A 445 -16.56 33.42 -16.31
N LEU A 446 -16.19 33.76 -17.54
CA LEU A 446 -15.09 33.15 -18.26
C LEU A 446 -13.97 34.19 -18.47
N THR A 447 -12.78 33.89 -17.96
CA THR A 447 -11.61 34.76 -18.06
C THR A 447 -10.46 34.05 -18.77
N PHE A 448 -9.81 34.79 -19.68
CA PHE A 448 -8.56 34.37 -20.31
C PHE A 448 -7.44 35.36 -19.94
N GLY A 449 -6.43 34.89 -19.21
CA GLY A 449 -5.28 35.69 -18.79
C GLY A 449 -4.20 35.85 -19.86
N ALA A 450 -4.17 34.98 -20.88
CA ALA A 450 -3.14 34.97 -21.92
C ALA A 450 -3.68 34.61 -23.33
N PRO A 451 -2.92 34.92 -24.39
CA PRO A 451 -3.29 34.60 -25.77
C PRO A 451 -3.69 33.15 -26.04
N ILE A 452 -4.67 32.97 -26.91
CA ILE A 452 -5.22 31.67 -27.31
C ILE A 452 -4.82 31.39 -28.78
N GLY A 453 -4.17 30.26 -29.03
CA GLY A 453 -3.69 29.83 -30.34
C GLY A 453 -2.48 30.61 -30.87
N SER A 454 -1.79 31.34 -30.00
CA SER A 454 -0.71 32.26 -30.38
C SER A 454 0.54 31.57 -30.94
N HIS A 455 0.85 30.35 -30.47
CA HIS A 455 1.95 29.54 -31.01
C HIS A 455 1.45 28.56 -32.06
N SER A 456 0.29 27.95 -31.81
CA SER A 456 -0.35 27.01 -32.73
C SER A 456 -1.86 27.16 -32.65
N ALA A 457 -2.43 27.72 -33.71
CA ALA A 457 -3.85 28.05 -33.80
C ALA A 457 -4.74 26.84 -33.48
N LEU A 458 -5.83 27.08 -32.76
CA LEU A 458 -6.86 26.05 -32.56
C LEU A 458 -7.62 25.79 -33.85
N LYS A 459 -8.31 24.65 -33.93
CA LYS A 459 -9.37 24.45 -34.93
C LYS A 459 -10.45 25.52 -34.76
N GLY A 460 -10.89 25.75 -33.52
CA GLY A 460 -11.84 26.78 -33.12
C GLY A 460 -11.99 26.89 -31.61
N LEU A 461 -12.62 27.97 -31.19
CA LEU A 461 -13.02 28.24 -29.80
C LEU A 461 -14.54 28.43 -29.77
N SER A 462 -15.23 27.68 -28.91
CA SER A 462 -16.67 27.81 -28.70
C SER A 462 -16.97 28.04 -27.22
N VAL A 463 -17.79 29.04 -26.92
CA VAL A 463 -18.36 29.29 -25.58
C VAL A 463 -19.88 29.17 -25.71
N GLU A 464 -20.46 28.17 -25.07
CA GLU A 464 -21.89 27.82 -25.17
C GLU A 464 -22.79 28.69 -24.27
N ASP A 465 -22.27 29.03 -23.09
CA ASP A 465 -22.85 29.97 -22.14
C ASP A 465 -21.79 30.52 -21.17
N ALA A 466 -22.04 31.75 -20.72
CA ALA A 466 -21.38 32.45 -19.62
C ALA A 466 -22.22 33.68 -19.28
N ALA A 467 -22.17 34.17 -18.04
CA ALA A 467 -22.69 35.50 -17.72
C ALA A 467 -21.80 36.57 -18.37
N VAL A 468 -20.49 36.51 -18.13
CA VAL A 468 -19.52 37.44 -18.70
C VAL A 468 -18.37 36.66 -19.33
N ILE A 469 -17.95 37.07 -20.52
CA ILE A 469 -16.69 36.62 -21.14
C ILE A 469 -15.72 37.81 -21.15
N HIS A 470 -14.60 37.69 -20.45
CA HIS A 470 -13.49 38.64 -20.50
C HIS A 470 -12.49 38.22 -21.59
N LEU A 471 -12.58 38.87 -22.75
CA LEU A 471 -11.76 38.60 -23.93
C LEU A 471 -10.80 39.76 -24.21
N ASP A 472 -9.86 39.95 -23.28
CA ASP A 472 -8.82 40.97 -23.35
C ASP A 472 -7.52 40.50 -24.04
N VAL A 473 -7.55 39.31 -24.63
CA VAL A 473 -6.40 38.63 -25.22
C VAL A 473 -6.67 38.23 -26.68
N PRO A 474 -5.64 38.17 -27.54
CA PRO A 474 -5.82 37.72 -28.92
C PRO A 474 -6.15 36.22 -28.98
N VAL A 475 -7.06 35.87 -29.90
CA VAL A 475 -7.47 34.50 -30.17
C VAL A 475 -7.26 34.16 -31.64
N ILE A 476 -6.49 33.10 -31.92
CA ILE A 476 -6.15 32.64 -33.26
C ILE A 476 -6.75 31.25 -33.50
N THR A 477 -7.58 31.13 -34.54
CA THR A 477 -8.20 29.87 -34.97
C THR A 477 -8.00 29.66 -36.47
N ALA A 478 -7.91 28.41 -36.89
CA ALA A 478 -7.60 28.05 -38.29
C ALA A 478 -8.85 27.81 -39.15
N GLN A 479 -9.94 27.29 -38.57
CA GLN A 479 -11.09 26.79 -39.34
C GLN A 479 -12.44 27.28 -38.79
N ASN A 480 -12.83 26.79 -37.62
CA ASN A 480 -14.17 26.95 -37.05
C ASN A 480 -14.45 28.35 -36.47
N GLY A 481 -13.44 29.23 -36.43
CA GLY A 481 -13.57 30.58 -35.93
C GLY A 481 -13.76 30.63 -34.41
N ILE A 482 -14.34 31.75 -33.96
CA ILE A 482 -14.68 32.01 -32.57
C ILE A 482 -16.20 32.12 -32.48
N GLN A 483 -16.81 31.29 -31.64
CA GLN A 483 -18.25 31.26 -31.39
C GLN A 483 -18.49 31.59 -29.92
N LEU A 484 -19.17 32.70 -29.64
CA LEU A 484 -19.36 33.17 -28.27
C LEU A 484 -20.85 33.41 -28.00
N LYS A 485 -21.37 32.71 -27.01
CA LYS A 485 -22.70 32.95 -26.45
C LYS A 485 -22.56 33.28 -24.97
N SER A 486 -22.97 34.48 -24.60
CA SER A 486 -22.99 34.96 -23.22
C SER A 486 -24.02 36.08 -23.03
N GLU A 487 -24.26 36.48 -21.79
CA GLU A 487 -25.04 37.69 -21.51
C GLU A 487 -24.25 38.95 -21.89
N GLN A 488 -22.97 38.99 -21.50
CA GLN A 488 -22.04 40.10 -21.76
C GLN A 488 -20.69 39.59 -22.27
N ILE A 489 -20.08 40.37 -23.17
CA ILE A 489 -18.69 40.17 -23.62
C ILE A 489 -17.95 41.48 -23.38
N GLU A 490 -16.88 41.40 -22.61
CA GLU A 490 -15.95 42.51 -22.36
C GLU A 490 -14.67 42.29 -23.16
N SER A 491 -14.25 43.31 -23.89
CA SER A 491 -12.96 43.34 -24.58
C SER A 491 -12.40 44.75 -24.56
N SER A 492 -11.12 44.89 -24.25
CA SER A 492 -10.32 46.07 -24.53
C SER A 492 -10.11 46.19 -26.04
N ASP A 493 -9.96 47.43 -26.55
CA ASP A 493 -9.74 47.76 -27.98
C ASP A 493 -8.56 47.00 -28.64
N THR A 494 -7.73 46.32 -27.84
CA THR A 494 -6.60 45.49 -28.29
C THR A 494 -6.90 43.98 -28.41
N GLY A 495 -7.95 43.45 -27.75
CA GLY A 495 -8.28 42.01 -27.71
C GLY A 495 -8.96 41.50 -28.98
N LEU A 496 -9.80 42.34 -29.59
CA LEU A 496 -10.38 42.12 -30.93
C LEU A 496 -9.55 42.89 -31.97
N GLN A 497 -8.35 42.42 -32.30
CA GLN A 497 -7.65 42.86 -33.51
C GLN A 497 -8.43 42.38 -34.75
N THR A 498 -9.50 43.11 -35.05
CA THR A 498 -10.22 43.06 -36.31
C THR A 498 -9.30 43.61 -37.39
N ARG A 499 -8.45 42.74 -37.96
CA ARG A 499 -8.10 42.96 -39.36
C ARG A 499 -9.40 42.81 -40.12
N HIS A 500 -10.03 43.94 -40.44
CA HIS A 500 -11.13 44.07 -41.39
C HIS A 500 -10.76 43.35 -42.70
N TYR A 501 -11.03 42.05 -42.77
CA TYR A 501 -11.36 41.33 -43.98
C TYR A 501 -12.81 40.91 -43.80
N TYR A 502 -13.70 41.70 -44.40
CA TYR A 502 -15.09 41.33 -44.59
C TYR A 502 -15.12 40.02 -45.40
N ASP A 503 -15.20 38.89 -44.72
CA ASP A 503 -15.77 37.66 -45.26
C ASP A 503 -16.85 37.18 -44.30
N HIS A 504 -18.11 37.30 -44.74
CA HIS A 504 -19.34 37.18 -43.97
C HIS A 504 -19.66 35.74 -43.49
N ARG A 505 -18.67 34.93 -43.06
CA ARG A 505 -18.90 33.52 -42.71
C ARG A 505 -18.29 33.01 -41.39
N ARG A 506 -17.61 33.82 -40.56
CA ARG A 506 -16.75 33.26 -39.48
C ARG A 506 -16.94 33.79 -38.06
N TYR A 507 -17.95 34.60 -37.78
CA TYR A 507 -18.25 35.04 -36.41
C TYR A 507 -19.76 34.97 -36.15
N LEU A 508 -20.14 34.20 -35.13
CA LEU A 508 -21.48 34.23 -34.54
C LEU A 508 -21.29 34.67 -33.09
N ILE A 509 -21.48 35.97 -32.84
CA ILE A 509 -21.41 36.56 -31.51
C ILE A 509 -22.84 36.90 -31.12
N SER A 510 -23.34 36.33 -30.02
CA SER A 510 -24.63 36.69 -29.43
C SER A 510 -24.42 37.08 -27.96
N GLY A 511 -24.53 38.38 -27.67
CA GLY A 511 -24.34 39.00 -26.36
C GLY A 511 -24.28 40.53 -26.48
N ARG A 512 -24.44 41.28 -25.37
CA ARG A 512 -24.27 42.74 -25.39
C ARG A 512 -22.78 43.08 -25.36
N LEU A 513 -22.28 43.72 -26.41
CA LEU A 513 -20.92 44.30 -26.42
C LEU A 513 -20.93 45.55 -25.52
N ALA A 514 -20.07 45.57 -24.51
CA ALA A 514 -19.86 46.71 -23.64
C ALA A 514 -18.46 47.29 -23.89
N ASP A 515 -18.38 48.33 -24.72
CA ASP A 515 -17.16 49.12 -24.86
C ASP A 515 -16.87 49.83 -23.52
N LYS A 516 -15.70 49.60 -22.92
CA LYS A 516 -15.27 50.34 -21.71
C LYS A 516 -14.85 51.76 -22.12
N TRP A 517 -15.80 52.69 -22.12
CA TRP A 517 -15.60 54.11 -22.43
C TRP A 517 -15.09 54.94 -21.25
N TRP A 518 -13.87 54.79 -20.72
CA TRP A 518 -13.22 55.85 -19.93
C TRP A 518 -11.69 55.82 -20.03
#